data_AF-A0A832UAX7-F1
#
_entry.id   AF-A0A832UAX7-F1
#
_cell.length_a   1.000
_cell.length_b   1.000
_cell.length_c   1.000
_cell.angle_alpha   90.00
_cell.angle_beta   90.00
_cell.angle_gamma   90.00
#
_symmetry.space_group_name_H-M   'P 1'
#
loop_
_entity.id
_entity.type
_entity.pdbx_description
1 polymer ?
#
loop_
_entity_poly.entity_id
_entity_poly.type
_entity_poly.pdbx_seq_one_letter_code
_entity_poly.pdbx_strand_id
1 'polypeptide(L)'
;MMFSGVPKIFKDRPGFHTPFEKIIIVLGVFSVFLFPVYWLFRDPLLLGAYVISWGLFFFTVWRYGCIRCINFEFPVNRAPAEMRSDFKKKGDPFDISRNEFRVSGSNRCAVLKVKHEFKDFIYWSFVTLVLLFSAGLAIGIHSTEWMIAYIFLIFFHFYILEQRFFCTHCPYYAMSENKVRCMMNWSWPKYFRSRSYPPGKFDLAVTTLGFLVVIFFPLSWLLKEPFLLGAYLVSISIFLLTIWRYECCRCIYFGCPFNKVSAEVRKEFEGQKRFECEFGED
;
A
#
# COMPACT_ATOMS: atom_id res chain seq x y z
N MET A 1 9.71 15.15 3.33
CA MET A 1 9.30 16.04 4.42
C MET A 1 10.56 16.38 5.18
N MET A 2 11.09 17.60 5.04
CA MET A 2 12.09 18.09 5.98
C MET A 2 11.38 18.32 7.31
N PHE A 3 11.91 17.74 8.38
CA PHE A 3 11.45 18.01 9.74
C PHE A 3 11.61 19.51 10.01
N SER A 4 10.50 20.24 10.11
CA SER A 4 10.51 21.64 10.51
C SER A 4 10.98 21.72 11.97
N GLY A 5 12.14 22.35 12.21
CA GLY A 5 12.67 22.58 13.56
C GLY A 5 14.03 21.93 13.86
N VAL A 6 14.63 21.19 12.93
CA VAL A 6 16.02 20.72 13.10
C VAL A 6 16.98 21.88 12.80
N PRO A 7 17.86 22.28 13.73
CA PRO A 7 18.84 23.32 13.47
C PRO A 7 19.75 22.89 12.31
N LYS A 8 19.93 23.78 11.33
CA LYS A 8 20.83 23.52 10.20
C LYS A 8 22.27 23.57 10.68
N ILE A 9 22.84 22.40 10.97
CA ILE A 9 24.25 22.25 11.38
C ILE A 9 25.20 22.55 10.20
N PHE A 10 24.72 22.32 8.97
CA PHE A 10 25.51 22.51 7.75
C PHE A 10 24.84 23.52 6.82
N LYS A 11 25.66 24.28 6.09
CA LYS A 11 25.20 25.18 5.04
C LYS A 11 24.59 24.37 3.90
N ASP A 12 23.46 24.83 3.37
CA ASP A 12 22.82 24.19 2.23
C ASP A 12 23.80 24.16 1.05
N ARG A 13 24.00 22.98 0.45
CA ARG A 13 24.75 22.80 -0.81
C ARG A 13 23.79 22.34 -1.91
N PRO A 14 22.97 23.26 -2.46
CA PRO A 14 22.10 22.92 -3.58
C PRO A 14 22.97 22.69 -4.83
N GLY A 15 22.94 21.48 -5.37
CA GLY A 15 23.76 21.08 -6.51
C GLY A 15 23.75 19.56 -6.71
N PHE A 16 24.33 19.12 -7.82
CA PHE A 16 24.44 17.69 -8.12
C PHE A 16 25.41 16.99 -7.17
N HIS A 17 25.08 15.76 -6.76
CA HIS A 17 25.97 14.98 -5.91
C HIS A 17 27.23 14.57 -6.66
N THR A 18 28.39 14.82 -6.06
CA THR A 18 29.66 14.32 -6.60
C THR A 18 29.70 12.79 -6.56
N PRO A 19 30.47 12.11 -7.43
CA PRO A 19 30.62 10.65 -7.37
C PRO A 19 31.07 10.15 -5.99
N PHE A 20 31.94 10.92 -5.32
CA PHE A 20 32.39 10.64 -3.96
C PHE A 20 31.27 10.71 -2.94
N GLU A 21 30.43 11.74 -2.99
CA GLU A 21 29.25 11.85 -2.12
C GLU A 21 28.27 10.70 -2.33
N LYS A 22 28.06 10.29 -3.59
CA LYS A 22 27.22 9.12 -3.90
C LYS A 22 27.78 7.85 -3.27
N ILE A 23 29.09 7.63 -3.34
CA ILE A 23 29.77 6.49 -2.70
C ILE A 23 29.60 6.54 -1.19
N ILE A 24 29.82 7.70 -0.54
CA ILE A 24 29.64 7.84 0.91
C ILE A 24 28.19 7.56 1.33
N ILE A 25 27.21 8.09 0.60
CA ILE A 25 25.79 7.83 0.88
C ILE A 25 25.51 6.34 0.78
N VAL A 26 25.98 5.68 -0.27
CA VAL A 26 25.79 4.23 -0.45
C VAL A 26 26.46 3.46 0.69
N LEU A 27 27.72 3.75 1.03
CA LEU A 27 28.44 3.09 2.13
C LEU A 27 27.76 3.31 3.48
N GLY A 28 27.27 4.51 3.75
CA GLY A 28 26.53 4.84 4.97
C GLY A 28 25.18 4.11 5.05
N VAL A 29 24.48 3.97 3.92
CA VAL A 29 23.28 3.13 3.85
C VAL A 29 23.68 1.67 4.09
N PHE A 30 24.67 1.11 3.41
CA PHE A 30 25.08 -0.28 3.64
C PHE A 30 25.50 -0.55 5.08
N SER A 31 26.22 0.36 5.73
CA SER A 31 26.67 0.16 7.12
C SER A 31 25.49 0.09 8.09
N VAL A 32 24.50 0.98 7.98
CA VAL A 32 23.29 0.96 8.83
C VAL A 32 22.49 -0.34 8.67
N PHE A 33 22.50 -0.94 7.48
CA PHE A 33 21.69 -2.11 7.16
C PHE A 33 22.42 -3.43 7.44
N LEU A 34 23.74 -3.47 7.26
CA LEU A 34 24.54 -4.66 7.53
C LEU A 34 24.93 -4.77 9.01
N PHE A 35 25.03 -3.64 9.73
CA PHE A 35 25.44 -3.64 11.12
C PHE A 35 24.56 -4.52 12.02
N PRO A 36 23.21 -4.47 11.96
CA PRO A 36 22.36 -5.33 12.77
C PRO A 36 22.41 -6.81 12.35
N VAL A 37 22.73 -7.13 11.09
CA VAL A 37 22.77 -8.51 10.58
C VAL A 37 23.77 -9.37 11.36
N TYR A 38 24.93 -8.80 11.72
CA TYR A 38 25.95 -9.48 12.52
C TYR A 38 25.40 -9.99 13.85
N TRP A 39 24.59 -9.18 14.53
CA TRP A 39 23.99 -9.52 15.82
C TRP A 39 22.78 -10.44 15.68
N LEU A 40 22.01 -10.28 14.60
CA LEU A 40 20.81 -11.04 14.32
C LEU A 40 21.09 -12.45 13.79
N PHE A 41 22.32 -12.76 13.32
CA PHE A 41 22.67 -14.08 12.80
C PHE A 41 22.41 -15.23 13.78
N ARG A 42 22.42 -14.96 15.09
CA ARG A 42 22.15 -15.97 16.14
C ARG A 42 20.68 -16.27 16.36
N ASP A 43 19.78 -15.41 15.86
CA ASP A 43 18.34 -15.59 15.95
C ASP A 43 17.75 -15.58 14.53
N PRO A 44 17.53 -16.76 13.92
CA PRO A 44 17.05 -16.84 12.54
C PRO A 44 15.67 -16.21 12.34
N LEU A 45 14.85 -16.15 13.39
CA LEU A 45 13.50 -15.56 13.32
C LEU A 45 13.59 -14.03 13.27
N LEU A 46 14.42 -13.42 14.13
CA LEU A 46 14.65 -11.98 14.11
C LEU A 46 15.42 -11.55 12.84
N LEU A 47 16.39 -12.34 12.39
CA LEU A 47 17.08 -12.08 11.12
C LEU A 47 16.10 -12.11 9.94
N GLY A 48 15.20 -13.10 9.88
CA GLY A 48 14.15 -13.18 8.88
C GLY A 48 13.23 -11.96 8.90
N ALA A 49 12.74 -11.57 10.10
CA ALA A 49 11.90 -10.39 10.27
C ALA A 49 12.60 -9.09 9.83
N TYR A 50 13.90 -8.97 10.10
CA TYR A 50 14.72 -7.82 9.69
C TYR A 50 14.85 -7.73 8.17
N VAL A 51 15.17 -8.85 7.51
CA VAL A 51 15.29 -8.91 6.04
C VAL A 51 13.95 -8.60 5.37
N ILE A 52 12.85 -9.18 5.86
CA ILE A 52 11.49 -8.91 5.33
C ILE A 52 11.13 -7.44 5.51
N SER A 53 11.40 -6.87 6.69
CA SER A 53 11.11 -5.46 6.98
C SER A 53 11.84 -4.51 6.03
N TRP A 54 13.10 -4.78 5.74
CA TRP A 54 13.86 -3.98 4.76
C TRP A 54 13.41 -4.19 3.33
N GLY A 55 13.10 -5.43 2.94
CA GLY A 55 12.50 -5.73 1.64
C GLY A 55 11.22 -4.93 1.44
N LEU A 56 10.33 -4.91 2.44
CA LEU A 56 9.11 -4.12 2.45
C LEU A 56 9.39 -2.62 2.39
N PHE A 57 10.34 -2.11 3.16
CA PHE A 57 10.71 -0.69 3.14
C PHE A 57 11.16 -0.25 1.75
N PHE A 58 12.15 -0.94 1.17
CA PHE A 58 12.65 -0.60 -0.16
C PHE A 58 11.59 -0.74 -1.23
N PHE A 59 10.79 -1.80 -1.18
CA PHE A 59 9.71 -1.99 -2.13
C PHE A 59 8.65 -0.87 -2.03
N THR A 60 8.32 -0.43 -0.81
CA THR A 60 7.40 0.70 -0.56
C THR A 60 7.96 2.00 -1.13
N VAL A 61 9.22 2.32 -0.84
CA VAL A 61 9.91 3.52 -1.33
C VAL A 61 9.97 3.51 -2.85
N TRP A 62 10.37 2.37 -3.42
CA TRP A 62 10.47 2.15 -4.86
C TRP A 62 9.12 2.34 -5.57
N ARG A 63 8.05 1.82 -4.98
CA ARG A 63 6.72 1.83 -5.57
C ARG A 63 6.01 3.17 -5.45
N TYR A 64 6.13 3.84 -4.31
CA TYR A 64 5.33 5.03 -4.02
C TYR A 64 6.14 6.33 -3.93
N GLY A 65 7.38 6.26 -3.48
CA GLY A 65 8.26 7.42 -3.33
C GLY A 65 9.00 7.75 -4.62
N CYS A 66 9.72 6.78 -5.19
CA CYS A 66 10.64 6.98 -6.30
C CYS A 66 9.97 7.44 -7.60
N ILE A 67 8.72 7.03 -7.85
CA ILE A 67 7.94 7.45 -9.03
C ILE A 67 7.54 8.94 -8.95
N ARG A 68 7.50 9.52 -7.75
CA ARG A 68 7.10 10.92 -7.50
C ARG A 68 8.25 11.77 -6.98
N CYS A 69 9.47 11.25 -7.04
CA CYS A 69 10.63 11.91 -6.48
C CYS A 69 11.10 13.01 -7.44
N ILE A 70 11.08 14.25 -6.96
CA ILE A 70 11.59 15.42 -7.70
C ILE A 70 13.13 15.44 -7.78
N ASN A 71 13.81 14.65 -6.95
CA ASN A 71 15.26 14.47 -7.04
C ASN A 71 15.59 13.42 -8.10
N PHE A 72 15.71 13.87 -9.35
CA PHE A 72 16.02 13.02 -10.51
C PHE A 72 17.41 12.37 -10.47
N GLU A 73 18.30 12.78 -9.55
CA GLU A 73 19.63 12.17 -9.39
C GLU A 73 19.64 10.96 -8.46
N PHE A 74 18.57 10.76 -7.70
CA PHE A 74 18.54 9.65 -6.76
C PHE A 74 18.62 8.32 -7.54
N PRO A 75 19.52 7.37 -7.18
CA PRO A 75 19.80 6.19 -8.00
C PRO A 75 18.58 5.33 -8.33
N VAL A 76 17.59 5.32 -7.43
CA VAL A 76 16.34 4.57 -7.61
C VAL A 76 15.17 5.43 -8.08
N ASN A 77 15.41 6.67 -8.52
CA ASN A 77 14.36 7.54 -9.07
C ASN A 77 13.69 6.89 -10.30
N ARG A 78 12.37 7.02 -10.38
CA ARG A 78 11.53 6.49 -11.46
C ARG A 78 10.47 7.48 -11.92
N ALA A 79 10.73 8.76 -11.75
CA ALA A 79 9.82 9.78 -12.23
C ALA A 79 9.66 9.66 -13.75
N PRO A 80 8.43 9.75 -14.29
CA PRO A 80 8.19 9.68 -15.73
C PRO A 80 9.03 10.71 -16.50
N ALA A 81 9.42 10.36 -17.73
CA ALA A 81 10.20 11.25 -18.60
C ALA A 81 9.46 12.57 -18.88
N GLU A 82 8.13 12.52 -19.01
CA GLU A 82 7.26 13.69 -19.17
C GLU A 82 7.40 14.65 -17.98
N MET A 83 7.26 14.15 -16.75
CA MET A 83 7.48 14.94 -15.53
C MET A 83 8.88 15.58 -15.54
N ARG A 84 9.92 14.82 -15.90
CA ARG A 84 11.29 15.36 -16.02
C ARG A 84 11.39 16.47 -17.07
N SER A 85 10.67 16.35 -18.18
CA SER A 85 10.65 17.34 -19.26
C SER A 85 9.87 18.61 -18.88
N ASP A 86 8.75 18.47 -18.15
CA ASP A 86 7.95 19.59 -17.64
C ASP A 86 8.74 20.41 -16.62
N PHE A 87 9.47 19.73 -15.73
CA PHE A 87 10.39 20.41 -14.80
C PHE A 87 11.53 21.13 -15.52
N LYS A 88 12.06 20.58 -16.62
CA LYS A 88 13.08 21.26 -17.45
C LYS A 88 12.52 22.46 -18.21
N LYS A 89 11.26 22.39 -18.67
CA LYS A 89 10.57 23.47 -19.40
C LYS A 89 10.19 24.64 -18.51
N LYS A 90 9.90 24.39 -17.22
CA LYS A 90 9.45 25.44 -16.28
C LYS A 90 10.53 26.44 -15.86
N GLY A 91 11.80 26.20 -16.15
CA GLY A 91 12.89 27.12 -15.82
C GLY A 91 13.17 27.17 -14.32
N ASP A 92 14.40 26.76 -13.96
CA ASP A 92 14.97 26.65 -12.62
C ASP A 92 14.21 25.83 -11.53
N PRO A 93 14.85 24.82 -10.90
CA PRO A 93 14.22 24.03 -9.82
C PRO A 93 13.94 24.81 -8.52
N PHE A 94 14.41 26.06 -8.42
CA PHE A 94 14.60 26.75 -7.15
C PHE A 94 13.79 28.04 -6.97
N ASP A 95 13.11 28.54 -7.99
CA ASP A 95 12.11 29.61 -7.80
C ASP A 95 10.75 29.05 -7.36
N ILE A 96 10.78 28.20 -6.32
CA ILE A 96 9.56 27.83 -5.60
C ILE A 96 9.28 28.99 -4.65
N SER A 97 8.82 30.11 -5.22
CA SER A 97 8.25 31.19 -4.44
C SER A 97 7.16 30.59 -3.55
N ARG A 98 7.22 30.94 -2.27
CA ARG A 98 6.42 30.42 -1.16
C ARG A 98 4.89 30.60 -1.35
N ASN A 99 4.44 31.15 -2.48
CA ASN A 99 3.06 31.54 -2.74
C ASN A 99 2.34 30.78 -3.87
N GLU A 100 2.94 29.81 -4.57
CA GLU A 100 2.26 29.06 -5.65
C GLU A 100 1.93 27.58 -5.38
N PHE A 101 2.09 27.09 -4.14
CA PHE A 101 1.39 25.85 -3.72
C PHE A 101 -0.09 26.07 -3.38
N ARG A 102 -0.69 27.15 -3.92
CA ARG A 102 -2.13 27.33 -4.11
C ARG A 102 -2.55 27.09 -5.57
N VAL A 103 -1.85 26.21 -6.29
CA VAL A 103 -2.54 25.46 -7.36
C VAL A 103 -3.55 24.55 -6.66
N SER A 104 -4.78 25.06 -6.63
CA SER A 104 -6.06 24.37 -6.42
C SER A 104 -5.98 23.07 -5.63
N GLY A 105 -6.44 23.12 -4.38
CA GLY A 105 -6.63 21.96 -3.53
C GLY A 105 -7.70 20.98 -4.06
N SER A 106 -7.40 20.26 -5.14
CA SER A 106 -8.16 19.10 -5.64
C SER A 106 -7.34 18.48 -6.78
N ASN A 107 -6.34 17.62 -6.55
CA ASN A 107 -6.51 16.17 -6.69
C ASN A 107 -5.17 15.49 -6.38
N ARG A 108 -5.03 14.85 -5.21
CA ARG A 108 -3.81 14.07 -4.87
C ARG A 108 -3.64 12.79 -5.70
N CYS A 109 -4.59 12.49 -6.59
CA CYS A 109 -4.61 11.33 -7.48
C CYS A 109 -5.27 11.70 -8.81
N ALA A 110 -4.47 12.22 -9.76
CA ALA A 110 -4.95 12.53 -11.09
C ALA A 110 -5.21 11.29 -11.97
N VAL A 111 -4.75 10.10 -11.55
CA VAL A 111 -4.85 8.87 -12.36
C VAL A 111 -5.47 7.74 -11.55
N LEU A 112 -6.69 7.37 -11.94
CA LEU A 112 -7.39 6.19 -11.46
C LEU A 112 -6.65 4.92 -11.86
N LYS A 113 -6.69 3.92 -10.98
CA LYS A 113 -6.06 2.63 -11.20
C LYS A 113 -7.11 1.67 -11.73
N VAL A 114 -7.13 1.44 -13.04
CA VAL A 114 -8.15 0.58 -13.66
C VAL A 114 -7.78 -0.91 -13.56
N LYS A 115 -6.48 -1.22 -13.51
CA LYS A 115 -5.97 -2.58 -13.45
C LYS A 115 -4.90 -2.73 -12.38
N HIS A 116 -4.94 -3.85 -11.68
CA HIS A 116 -3.87 -4.26 -10.77
C HIS A 116 -2.89 -5.18 -11.48
N GLU A 117 -1.62 -5.05 -11.12
CA GLU A 117 -0.53 -5.93 -11.57
C GLU A 117 -0.18 -6.96 -10.50
N PHE A 118 0.48 -8.04 -10.89
CA PHE A 118 0.93 -9.08 -9.95
C PHE A 118 1.88 -8.54 -8.87
N LYS A 119 2.67 -7.50 -9.19
CA LYS A 119 3.52 -6.79 -8.22
C LYS A 119 2.72 -6.09 -7.13
N ASP A 120 1.48 -5.65 -7.45
CA ASP A 120 0.56 -5.11 -6.45
C ASP A 120 0.16 -6.18 -5.45
N PHE A 121 -0.20 -7.34 -5.97
CA PHE A 121 -0.56 -8.48 -5.15
C PHE A 121 0.57 -8.90 -4.23
N ILE A 122 1.77 -9.14 -4.77
CA ILE A 122 2.93 -9.54 -3.96
C ILE A 122 3.17 -8.56 -2.81
N TYR A 123 3.12 -7.25 -3.09
CA TYR A 123 3.32 -6.22 -2.08
C TYR A 123 2.32 -6.33 -0.94
N TRP A 124 1.04 -6.33 -1.28
CA TRP A 124 -0.03 -6.37 -0.30
C TRP A 124 -0.07 -7.70 0.44
N SER A 125 0.27 -8.81 -0.21
CA SER A 125 0.48 -10.10 0.45
C SER A 125 1.58 -10.04 1.48
N PHE A 126 2.75 -9.44 1.20
CA PHE A 126 3.81 -9.31 2.20
C PHE A 126 3.41 -8.41 3.37
N VAL A 127 2.76 -7.27 3.10
CA VAL A 127 2.29 -6.37 4.18
C VAL A 127 1.27 -7.09 5.08
N THR A 128 0.30 -7.78 4.50
CA THR A 128 -0.71 -8.54 5.26
C THR A 128 -0.11 -9.77 5.94
N LEU A 129 0.90 -10.41 5.34
CA LEU A 129 1.58 -11.56 5.93
C LEU A 129 2.24 -11.20 7.25
N VAL A 130 2.92 -10.04 7.36
CA VAL A 130 3.53 -9.61 8.63
C VAL A 130 2.48 -9.46 9.73
N LEU A 131 1.31 -8.90 9.39
CA LEU A 131 0.18 -8.76 10.31
C LEU A 131 -0.35 -10.12 10.78
N LEU A 132 -0.66 -11.01 9.84
CA LEU A 132 -1.23 -12.33 10.15
C LEU A 132 -0.22 -13.26 10.84
N PHE A 133 1.06 -13.17 10.47
CA PHE A 133 2.12 -13.95 11.07
C PHE A 133 2.34 -13.57 12.53
N SER A 134 2.35 -12.26 12.85
CA SER A 134 2.47 -11.79 14.23
C SER A 134 1.31 -12.29 15.10
N ALA A 135 0.08 -12.25 14.58
CA ALA A 135 -1.10 -12.79 15.26
C ALA A 135 -1.05 -14.32 15.42
N GLY A 136 -0.73 -15.04 14.34
CA GLY A 136 -0.65 -16.51 14.36
C GLY A 136 0.43 -17.03 15.30
N LEU A 137 1.60 -16.38 15.32
CA LEU A 137 2.70 -16.74 16.22
C LEU A 137 2.31 -16.53 17.69
N ALA A 138 1.70 -15.39 18.03
CA ALA A 138 1.25 -15.12 19.39
C ALA A 138 0.22 -16.15 19.89
N ILE A 139 -0.72 -16.57 19.03
CA ILE A 139 -1.68 -17.61 19.37
C ILE A 139 -0.96 -18.96 19.51
N GLY A 140 -0.12 -19.33 18.53
CA GLY A 140 0.56 -20.62 18.48
C GLY A 140 1.52 -20.88 19.64
N ILE A 141 2.13 -19.84 20.20
CA ILE A 141 2.95 -19.94 21.42
C ILE A 141 2.13 -20.45 22.62
N HIS A 142 0.84 -20.12 22.68
CA HIS A 142 -0.01 -20.43 23.83
C HIS A 142 -1.03 -21.55 23.60
N SER A 143 -1.49 -21.76 22.37
CA SER A 143 -2.43 -22.83 22.03
C SER A 143 -2.41 -23.16 20.54
N THR A 144 -2.22 -24.44 20.24
CA THR A 144 -2.27 -24.95 18.86
C THR A 144 -3.71 -25.02 18.35
N GLU A 145 -4.67 -25.33 19.22
CA GLU A 145 -6.10 -25.43 18.88
C GLU A 145 -6.64 -24.09 18.40
N TRP A 146 -6.36 -23.02 19.15
CA TRP A 146 -6.80 -21.68 18.79
C TRP A 146 -6.07 -21.14 17.56
N MET A 147 -4.84 -21.58 17.30
CA MET A 147 -4.12 -21.24 16.07
C MET A 147 -4.82 -21.86 14.84
N ILE A 148 -5.21 -23.14 14.92
CA ILE A 148 -5.96 -23.80 13.85
C ILE A 148 -7.32 -23.11 13.64
N ALA A 149 -8.02 -22.77 14.73
CA ALA A 149 -9.27 -22.02 14.66
C ALA A 149 -9.09 -20.65 13.99
N TYR A 150 -7.98 -19.96 14.28
CA TYR A 150 -7.66 -18.67 13.67
C TYR A 150 -7.35 -18.79 12.18
N ILE A 151 -6.59 -19.82 11.78
CA ILE A 151 -6.35 -20.13 10.37
C ILE A 151 -7.68 -20.36 9.64
N PHE A 152 -8.56 -21.19 10.20
CA PHE A 152 -9.89 -21.43 9.63
C PHE A 152 -10.71 -20.14 9.53
N LEU A 153 -10.69 -19.30 10.56
CA LEU A 153 -11.36 -18.00 10.57
C LEU A 153 -10.86 -17.08 9.45
N ILE A 154 -9.54 -16.97 9.25
CA ILE A 154 -8.93 -16.20 8.16
C ILE A 154 -9.42 -16.73 6.81
N PHE A 155 -9.29 -18.03 6.57
CA PHE A 155 -9.72 -18.64 5.31
C PHE A 155 -11.21 -18.41 5.07
N PHE A 156 -12.06 -18.67 6.06
CA PHE A 156 -13.50 -18.47 5.96
C PHE A 156 -13.85 -17.00 5.65
N HIS A 157 -13.21 -16.05 6.33
CA HIS A 157 -13.46 -14.63 6.12
C HIS A 157 -13.03 -14.16 4.73
N PHE A 158 -11.76 -14.31 4.36
CA PHE A 158 -11.24 -13.78 3.09
C PHE A 158 -11.74 -14.57 1.87
N TYR A 159 -12.00 -15.87 2.04
CA TYR A 159 -12.36 -16.72 0.90
C TYR A 159 -13.86 -16.80 0.62
N ILE A 160 -14.68 -16.79 1.67
CA ILE A 160 -16.12 -16.98 1.54
C ILE A 160 -16.84 -15.66 1.79
N LEU A 161 -16.66 -15.05 2.97
CA LEU A 161 -17.42 -13.86 3.36
C LEU A 161 -17.06 -12.64 2.51
N GLU A 162 -15.77 -12.27 2.48
CA GLU A 162 -15.30 -11.10 1.74
C GLU A 162 -15.63 -11.23 0.26
N GLN A 163 -15.39 -12.41 -0.34
CA GLN A 163 -15.72 -12.62 -1.74
C GLN A 163 -17.20 -12.41 -2.02
N ARG A 164 -18.08 -13.03 -1.23
CA ARG A 164 -19.53 -13.04 -1.43
C ARG A 164 -20.20 -11.70 -1.18
N PHE A 165 -19.77 -10.98 -0.14
CA PHE A 165 -20.45 -9.78 0.34
C PHE A 165 -19.76 -8.48 -0.09
N PHE A 166 -18.47 -8.53 -0.44
CA PHE A 166 -17.73 -7.33 -0.82
C PHE A 166 -17.12 -7.42 -2.22
N CYS A 167 -16.34 -8.48 -2.52
CA CYS A 167 -15.64 -8.54 -3.80
C CYS A 167 -16.58 -8.66 -5.00
N THR A 168 -17.72 -9.35 -4.89
CA THR A 168 -18.70 -9.41 -5.99
C THR A 168 -19.21 -8.04 -6.44
N HIS A 169 -19.16 -7.03 -5.57
CA HIS A 169 -19.56 -5.65 -5.88
C HIS A 169 -18.45 -4.82 -6.54
N CYS A 170 -17.23 -5.34 -6.55
CA CYS A 170 -16.05 -4.62 -7.02
C CYS A 170 -15.85 -4.76 -8.54
N PRO A 171 -15.60 -3.66 -9.28
CA PRO A 171 -15.27 -3.72 -10.71
C PRO A 171 -14.07 -4.61 -11.05
N TYR A 172 -13.06 -4.71 -10.16
CA TYR A 172 -11.91 -5.61 -10.37
C TYR A 172 -12.32 -7.10 -10.35
N TYR A 173 -13.40 -7.44 -9.66
CA TYR A 173 -13.96 -8.79 -9.66
C TYR A 173 -14.73 -9.06 -10.96
N ALA A 174 -15.41 -8.05 -11.51
CA ALA A 174 -16.18 -8.20 -12.75
C ALA A 174 -15.31 -8.32 -14.00
N MET A 175 -14.14 -7.65 -14.03
CA MET A 175 -13.31 -7.50 -15.23
C MET A 175 -12.60 -8.77 -15.72
N SER A 176 -12.54 -9.84 -14.93
CA SER A 176 -11.95 -11.11 -15.35
C SER A 176 -13.04 -12.17 -15.55
N GLU A 177 -12.78 -13.24 -16.28
CA GLU A 177 -13.79 -14.31 -16.42
C GLU A 177 -13.74 -15.26 -15.22
N ASN A 178 -12.66 -16.04 -15.07
CA ASN A 178 -12.63 -17.18 -14.13
C ASN A 178 -11.83 -16.96 -12.84
N LYS A 179 -10.87 -16.02 -12.83
CA LYS A 179 -9.94 -15.80 -11.71
C LYS A 179 -9.92 -14.35 -11.29
N VAL A 180 -9.95 -14.07 -9.99
CA VAL A 180 -9.89 -12.71 -9.46
C VAL A 180 -8.49 -12.11 -9.71
N ARG A 181 -8.45 -10.86 -10.17
CA ARG A 181 -7.21 -10.10 -10.38
C ARG A 181 -7.29 -8.77 -9.64
N CYS A 182 -7.10 -8.80 -8.33
CA CYS A 182 -6.99 -7.59 -7.51
C CYS A 182 -5.74 -7.61 -6.64
N MET A 183 -5.47 -6.48 -5.98
CA MET A 183 -4.29 -6.33 -5.14
C MET A 183 -4.28 -7.22 -3.89
N MET A 184 -5.43 -7.72 -3.43
CA MET A 184 -5.51 -8.62 -2.27
C MET A 184 -5.67 -10.09 -2.67
N ASN A 185 -6.41 -10.33 -3.76
CA ASN A 185 -6.78 -11.67 -4.23
C ASN A 185 -6.35 -11.81 -5.69
N TRP A 186 -5.23 -12.49 -5.91
CA TRP A 186 -4.70 -12.77 -7.25
C TRP A 186 -4.82 -14.24 -7.62
N SER A 187 -5.37 -14.52 -8.80
CA SER A 187 -5.53 -15.87 -9.36
C SER A 187 -6.42 -16.83 -8.55
N TRP A 188 -7.13 -16.35 -7.53
CA TRP A 188 -8.12 -17.13 -6.81
C TRP A 188 -9.36 -17.41 -7.67
N PRO A 189 -9.93 -18.62 -7.60
CA PRO A 189 -11.13 -18.97 -8.34
C PRO A 189 -12.34 -18.17 -7.84
N LYS A 190 -13.25 -17.87 -8.76
CA LYS A 190 -14.49 -17.19 -8.46
C LYS A 190 -15.57 -18.19 -8.06
N TYR A 191 -16.01 -18.12 -6.82
CA TYR A 191 -17.14 -18.93 -6.34
C TYR A 191 -18.50 -18.27 -6.57
N PHE A 192 -18.52 -16.95 -6.74
CA PHE A 192 -19.75 -16.17 -6.77
C PHE A 192 -19.85 -15.36 -8.06
N ARG A 193 -21.07 -15.08 -8.50
CA ARG A 193 -21.32 -14.21 -9.66
C ARG A 193 -21.13 -12.76 -9.27
N SER A 194 -20.58 -11.96 -10.19
CA SER A 194 -20.42 -10.52 -10.03
C SER A 194 -21.77 -9.81 -9.89
N ARG A 195 -21.81 -8.75 -9.08
CA ARG A 195 -22.99 -7.93 -8.78
C ARG A 195 -22.61 -6.46 -8.89
N SER A 196 -22.89 -5.81 -10.01
CA SER A 196 -22.34 -4.48 -10.31
C SER A 196 -22.95 -3.29 -9.55
N TYR A 197 -23.82 -3.53 -8.56
CA TYR A 197 -24.44 -2.48 -7.74
C TYR A 197 -23.66 -2.28 -6.42
N PRO A 198 -23.75 -1.11 -5.76
CA PRO A 198 -23.06 -0.87 -4.50
C PRO A 198 -23.56 -1.83 -3.39
N PRO A 199 -22.70 -2.18 -2.43
CA PRO A 199 -23.02 -3.18 -1.41
C PRO A 199 -24.12 -2.65 -0.50
N GLY A 200 -25.06 -3.51 -0.12
CA GLY A 200 -26.11 -3.14 0.82
C GLY A 200 -25.55 -2.89 2.23
N LYS A 201 -26.35 -2.27 3.10
CA LYS A 201 -25.97 -2.08 4.52
C LYS A 201 -25.66 -3.42 5.22
N PHE A 202 -26.41 -4.46 4.85
CA PHE A 202 -26.19 -5.82 5.37
C PHE A 202 -24.84 -6.39 4.93
N ASP A 203 -24.54 -6.33 3.63
CA ASP A 203 -23.29 -6.84 3.07
C ASP A 203 -22.07 -6.15 3.70
N LEU A 204 -22.17 -4.84 3.89
CA LEU A 204 -21.13 -4.05 4.55
C LEU A 204 -21.00 -4.42 6.04
N ALA A 205 -22.12 -4.62 6.75
CA ALA A 205 -22.10 -4.99 8.16
C ALA A 205 -21.45 -6.36 8.38
N VAL A 206 -21.82 -7.37 7.59
CA VAL A 206 -21.23 -8.72 7.65
C VAL A 206 -19.73 -8.68 7.36
N THR A 207 -19.33 -7.96 6.30
CA THR A 207 -17.92 -7.84 5.93
C THR A 207 -17.13 -7.12 7.02
N THR A 208 -17.64 -6.01 7.54
CA THR A 208 -16.99 -5.22 8.60
C THR A 208 -16.86 -6.04 9.89
N LEU A 209 -17.92 -6.74 10.30
CA LEU A 209 -17.88 -7.61 11.47
C LEU A 209 -16.85 -8.72 11.29
N GLY A 210 -16.76 -9.32 10.10
CA GLY A 210 -15.74 -10.31 9.79
C GLY A 210 -14.31 -9.77 9.96
N PHE A 211 -14.03 -8.58 9.44
CA PHE A 211 -12.72 -7.93 9.63
C PHE A 211 -12.43 -7.64 11.10
N LEU A 212 -13.42 -7.14 11.85
CA LEU A 212 -13.27 -6.91 13.28
C LEU A 212 -12.95 -8.21 14.01
N VAL A 213 -13.65 -9.31 13.73
CA VAL A 213 -13.36 -10.60 14.35
C VAL A 213 -11.94 -11.04 14.02
N VAL A 214 -11.51 -11.01 12.75
CA VAL A 214 -10.13 -11.40 12.37
C VAL A 214 -9.05 -10.54 13.05
N ILE A 215 -9.31 -9.23 13.23
CA ILE A 215 -8.36 -8.28 13.81
C ILE A 215 -8.31 -8.37 15.33
N PHE A 216 -9.46 -8.48 15.99
CA PHE A 216 -9.56 -8.42 17.45
C PHE A 216 -9.41 -9.79 18.11
N PHE A 217 -9.70 -10.89 17.40
CA PHE A 217 -9.54 -12.25 17.90
C PHE A 217 -8.15 -12.54 18.50
N PRO A 218 -7.01 -12.24 17.83
CA PRO A 218 -5.68 -12.56 18.37
C PRO A 218 -5.28 -11.70 19.59
N LEU A 219 -6.04 -10.65 19.95
CA LEU A 219 -5.58 -9.67 20.94
C LEU A 219 -5.36 -10.24 22.34
N SER A 220 -6.17 -11.19 22.79
CA SER A 220 -6.00 -11.80 24.12
C SER A 220 -4.67 -12.55 24.27
N TRP A 221 -4.15 -13.09 23.17
CA TRP A 221 -2.83 -13.72 23.11
C TRP A 221 -1.72 -12.69 22.87
N LEU A 222 -1.94 -11.74 21.98
CA LEU A 222 -0.97 -10.65 21.73
C LEU A 222 -0.67 -9.85 23.01
N LEU A 223 -1.66 -9.62 23.88
CA LEU A 223 -1.45 -8.91 25.16
C LEU A 223 -0.46 -9.62 26.10
N LYS A 224 -0.23 -10.92 25.93
CA LYS A 224 0.75 -11.70 26.71
C LYS A 224 2.16 -11.57 26.14
N GLU A 225 2.28 -11.26 24.84
CA GLU A 225 3.53 -11.16 24.10
C GLU A 225 3.74 -9.72 23.59
N PRO A 226 4.25 -8.79 24.43
CA PRO A 226 4.26 -7.36 24.14
C PRO A 226 5.06 -6.99 22.89
N PHE A 227 6.10 -7.76 22.57
CA PHE A 227 6.88 -7.58 21.34
C PHE A 227 6.04 -7.86 20.08
N LEU A 228 5.27 -8.97 20.08
CA LEU A 228 4.39 -9.34 18.97
C LEU A 228 3.20 -8.39 18.87
N LEU A 229 2.66 -7.92 20.00
CA LEU A 229 1.64 -6.87 20.02
C LEU A 229 2.16 -5.58 19.36
N GLY A 230 3.38 -5.15 19.70
CA GLY A 230 4.03 -3.99 19.08
C GLY A 230 4.16 -4.16 17.56
N ALA A 231 4.68 -5.30 17.11
CA ALA A 231 4.80 -5.63 15.69
C ALA A 231 3.44 -5.64 14.98
N TYR A 232 2.41 -6.22 15.61
CA TYR A 232 1.05 -6.28 15.09
C TYR A 232 0.42 -4.88 14.93
N LEU A 233 0.51 -4.03 15.96
CA LEU A 233 -0.03 -2.66 15.96
C LEU A 233 0.68 -1.76 14.94
N VAL A 234 1.99 -1.89 14.81
CA VAL A 234 2.75 -1.18 13.77
C VAL A 234 2.34 -1.67 12.39
N SER A 235 2.22 -2.98 12.19
CA SER A 235 1.86 -3.57 10.90
C SER A 235 0.46 -3.17 10.45
N ILE A 236 -0.55 -3.21 11.34
CA ILE A 236 -1.91 -2.79 10.99
C ILE A 236 -1.96 -1.29 10.68
N SER A 237 -1.21 -0.47 11.42
CA SER A 237 -1.11 0.97 11.16
C SER A 237 -0.49 1.26 9.81
N ILE A 238 0.61 0.58 9.46
CA ILE A 238 1.26 0.69 8.14
C ILE A 238 0.31 0.26 7.04
N PHE A 239 -0.38 -0.87 7.21
CA PHE A 239 -1.37 -1.38 6.24
C PHE A 239 -2.47 -0.34 5.97
N LEU A 240 -3.13 0.16 7.03
CA LEU A 240 -4.21 1.13 6.93
C LEU A 240 -3.76 2.47 6.34
N LEU A 241 -2.62 3.00 6.79
CA LEU A 241 -2.09 4.26 6.26
C LEU A 241 -1.69 4.13 4.79
N THR A 242 -1.07 3.01 4.41
CA THR A 242 -0.64 2.75 3.03
C THR A 242 -1.84 2.61 2.11
N ILE A 243 -2.88 1.87 2.50
CA ILE A 243 -4.04 1.61 1.63
C ILE A 243 -4.83 2.91 1.45
N TRP A 244 -5.03 3.63 2.55
CA TRP A 244 -5.72 4.92 2.58
C TRP A 244 -5.00 5.98 1.74
N ARG A 245 -3.67 5.99 1.79
CA ARG A 245 -2.86 6.98 1.06
C ARG A 245 -2.73 6.65 -0.43
N TYR A 246 -2.50 5.39 -0.78
CA TYR A 246 -2.03 5.03 -2.12
C TYR A 246 -3.05 4.31 -2.99
N GLU A 247 -4.01 3.58 -2.41
CA GLU A 247 -4.99 2.80 -3.18
C GLU A 247 -6.39 3.44 -3.09
N CYS A 248 -6.87 3.85 -1.91
CA CYS A 248 -8.20 4.45 -1.72
C CYS A 248 -8.42 5.73 -2.55
N CYS A 249 -7.37 6.51 -2.79
CA CYS A 249 -7.45 7.73 -3.59
C CYS A 249 -7.42 7.48 -5.11
N ARG A 250 -7.17 6.24 -5.56
CA ARG A 250 -7.04 5.86 -6.98
C ARG A 250 -8.02 4.76 -7.40
N CYS A 251 -8.81 4.24 -6.47
CA CYS A 251 -9.65 3.08 -6.71
C CYS A 251 -10.88 3.43 -7.55
N ILE A 252 -11.13 2.65 -8.62
CA ILE A 252 -12.31 2.79 -9.49
C ILE A 252 -13.62 2.28 -8.84
N TYR A 253 -13.54 1.64 -7.67
CA TYR A 253 -14.72 1.18 -6.94
C TYR A 253 -15.30 2.31 -6.08
N PHE A 254 -16.10 3.17 -6.70
CA PHE A 254 -16.69 4.35 -6.02
C PHE A 254 -17.77 4.02 -4.98
N GLY A 255 -18.31 2.80 -4.98
CA GLY A 255 -19.24 2.30 -3.96
C GLY A 255 -18.56 1.87 -2.65
N CYS A 256 -17.22 1.86 -2.59
CA CYS A 256 -16.50 1.50 -1.38
C CYS A 256 -16.59 2.61 -0.32
N PRO A 257 -16.90 2.30 0.95
CA PRO A 257 -16.97 3.29 2.03
C PRO A 257 -15.61 3.97 2.32
N PHE A 258 -14.50 3.35 1.92
CA PHE A 258 -13.15 3.89 2.09
C PHE A 258 -12.61 4.60 0.85
N ASN A 259 -13.42 4.74 -0.21
CA ASN A 259 -12.98 5.44 -1.42
C ASN A 259 -12.77 6.94 -1.15
N LYS A 260 -11.69 7.51 -1.69
CA LYS A 260 -11.31 8.92 -1.50
C LYS A 260 -11.10 9.67 -2.81
N VAL A 261 -11.52 9.09 -3.93
CA VAL A 261 -11.52 9.79 -5.22
C VAL A 261 -12.49 10.97 -5.11
N SER A 262 -12.06 12.12 -5.63
CA SER A 262 -12.86 13.34 -5.63
C SER A 262 -14.06 13.22 -6.58
N ALA A 263 -15.10 14.01 -6.32
CA ALA A 263 -16.31 13.97 -7.14
C ALA A 263 -16.03 14.43 -8.58
N GLU A 264 -15.06 15.32 -8.79
CA GLU A 264 -14.67 15.82 -10.10
C GLU A 264 -14.05 14.71 -10.96
N VAL A 265 -13.06 13.99 -10.42
CA VAL A 265 -12.39 12.87 -11.13
C VAL A 265 -13.38 11.74 -11.41
N ARG A 266 -14.31 11.49 -10.49
CA ARG A 266 -15.37 10.51 -10.68
C ARG A 266 -16.29 10.87 -11.85
N LYS A 267 -16.77 12.12 -11.90
CA LYS A 267 -17.63 12.60 -12.98
C LYS A 267 -16.93 12.55 -14.34
N GLU A 268 -15.65 12.92 -14.37
CA GLU A 268 -14.83 12.85 -15.59
C GLU A 268 -14.72 11.41 -16.11
N PHE A 269 -14.41 10.46 -15.23
CA PHE A 269 -14.31 9.04 -15.60
C PHE A 269 -15.66 8.46 -16.07
N GLU A 270 -16.75 8.74 -15.36
CA GLU A 270 -18.10 8.31 -15.76
C GLU A 270 -18.53 8.95 -17.10
N GLY A 271 -18.11 10.19 -17.38
CA GLY A 271 -18.34 10.90 -18.64
C GLY A 271 -17.56 10.30 -19.81
N GLN A 272 -16.27 10.02 -19.64
CA GLN A 272 -15.45 9.35 -20.65
C GLN A 272 -16.01 7.98 -21.04
N LYS A 273 -16.41 7.19 -20.04
CA LYS A 273 -17.00 5.87 -20.29
C LYS A 273 -18.31 5.93 -21.07
N ARG A 274 -19.12 6.98 -20.84
CA ARG A 274 -20.36 7.20 -21.59
C ARG A 274 -20.06 7.55 -23.04
N PHE A 275 -19.07 8.42 -23.27
CA PHE A 275 -18.63 8.79 -24.62
C PHE A 275 -18.11 7.57 -25.40
N GLU A 276 -17.29 6.72 -24.77
CA GLU A 276 -16.83 5.46 -25.38
C GLU A 276 -17.98 4.51 -25.74
N CYS A 277 -19.02 4.41 -24.91
CA CYS A 277 -20.20 3.60 -25.24
C CYS A 277 -21.09 4.22 -26.33
N GLU A 278 -21.10 5.55 -26.48
CA GLU A 278 -21.95 6.25 -27.47
C GLU A 278 -21.29 6.35 -28.85
N PHE A 279 -19.95 6.31 -28.92
CA PHE A 279 -19.18 6.56 -30.15
C PHE A 279 -18.11 5.50 -30.47
N GLY A 280 -18.03 4.40 -29.71
CA GLY A 280 -17.01 3.36 -29.83
C GLY A 280 -17.42 2.08 -30.57
N GLU A 281 -18.56 2.07 -31.27
CA GLU A 281 -18.94 1.01 -32.21
C GLU A 281 -18.66 1.48 -33.64
N ASP A 282 -17.42 1.32 -34.10
CA ASP A 282 -17.03 1.25 -35.52
C ASP A 282 -16.01 0.11 -35.71
#